data_AF-A0A7C4S906-F1
#
_entry.id   AF-A0A7C4S906-F1
#
_cell.length_a   1.000
_cell.length_b   1.000
_cell.length_c   1.000
_cell.angle_alpha   90.00
_cell.angle_beta   90.00
_cell.angle_gamma   90.00
#
_symmetry.space_group_name_H-M   'P 1'
#
loop_
_entity.id
_entity.type
_entity.pdbx_description
1 polymer ?
#
loop_
_entity_poly.entity_id
_entity_poly.type
_entity_poly.pdbx_seq_one_letter_code
_entity_poly.pdbx_strand_id
1 'polypeptide(L)'
;MPENGIYFLYEEGEFWGHGGEKLRIVRVGTHKNGNFRSRIKEHFLLDKNWMNFDKNKPKPSDRSIFRKNIGRAVLNKEKDDYLKIWEIDFMTRRNQNLWGNKRDIEKEKKIEEEITKILREKFSFRFIVLDPSVKRMGSKGLESSLIGTLAHCKLCKPSPNWLGNYSPVQKIRESGLWLVQHLKANPLDEADKEIIQEAIGETKSWLKIK
;
A
#
# COMPACT_ATOMS: atom_id res chain seq x y z
N MET A 1 -0.45 -18.34 0.82
CA MET A 1 0.20 -17.25 0.06
C MET A 1 1.56 -17.72 -0.41
N PRO A 2 2.01 -17.30 -1.61
CA PRO A 2 3.30 -17.69 -2.15
C PRO A 2 4.44 -17.08 -1.33
N GLU A 3 5.66 -17.56 -1.56
CA GLU A 3 6.87 -16.99 -0.98
C GLU A 3 7.17 -15.60 -1.59
N ASN A 4 6.93 -15.47 -2.90
CA ASN A 4 7.20 -14.30 -3.70
C ASN A 4 6.08 -13.96 -4.68
N GLY A 5 5.93 -12.67 -4.95
CA GLY A 5 4.98 -12.18 -5.94
C GLY A 5 4.82 -10.67 -5.95
N ILE A 6 3.89 -10.21 -6.79
CA ILE A 6 3.36 -8.85 -6.80
C ILE A 6 1.91 -8.92 -6.31
N TYR A 7 1.53 -8.01 -5.42
CA TYR A 7 0.15 -7.88 -4.95
C TYR A 7 -0.51 -6.61 -5.45
N PHE A 8 -1.82 -6.71 -5.66
CA PHE A 8 -2.71 -5.67 -6.15
C PHE A 8 -3.80 -5.48 -5.11
N LEU A 9 -3.89 -4.29 -4.54
CA LEU A 9 -4.92 -3.92 -3.58
C LEU A 9 -6.07 -3.22 -4.28
N TYR A 10 -7.27 -3.54 -3.82
CA TYR A 10 -8.54 -2.98 -4.26
C TYR A 10 -9.26 -2.45 -3.02
N GLU A 11 -10.00 -1.37 -3.17
CA GLU A 11 -10.80 -0.74 -2.12
C GLU A 11 -12.27 -0.74 -2.55
N GLU A 12 -13.17 -1.11 -1.65
CA GLU A 12 -14.61 -1.09 -1.90
C GLU A 12 -15.07 0.31 -2.33
N GLY A 13 -15.91 0.37 -3.37
CA GLY A 13 -16.41 1.62 -3.94
C GLY A 13 -15.47 2.29 -4.97
N GLU A 14 -14.25 1.77 -5.15
CA GLU A 14 -13.29 2.31 -6.11
C GLU A 14 -13.30 1.52 -7.42
N PHE A 15 -14.02 2.02 -8.44
CA PHE A 15 -14.19 1.35 -9.73
C PHE A 15 -13.22 1.85 -10.82
N TRP A 16 -12.87 0.97 -11.77
CA TRP A 16 -11.82 1.22 -12.79
C TRP A 16 -12.19 2.18 -13.93
N GLY A 17 -13.46 2.56 -14.09
CA GLY A 17 -13.89 3.50 -15.14
C GLY A 17 -13.85 2.97 -16.58
N HIS A 18 -13.40 1.73 -16.82
CA HIS A 18 -13.37 1.08 -18.15
C HIS A 18 -14.66 0.31 -18.47
N GLY A 19 -15.77 0.61 -17.79
CA GLY A 19 -17.07 -0.05 -17.94
C GLY A 19 -17.30 -1.24 -17.02
N GLY A 20 -18.54 -1.50 -16.62
CA GLY A 20 -18.90 -2.53 -15.63
C GLY A 20 -18.44 -2.20 -14.21
N GLU A 21 -18.70 -3.13 -13.28
CA GLU A 21 -18.54 -2.93 -11.83
C GLU A 21 -17.22 -3.46 -11.27
N LYS A 22 -16.15 -3.47 -12.07
CA LYS A 22 -14.84 -3.95 -11.59
C LYS A 22 -14.14 -2.87 -10.77
N LEU A 23 -13.61 -3.29 -9.62
CA LEU A 23 -12.77 -2.44 -8.78
C LEU A 23 -11.46 -2.08 -9.48
N ARG A 24 -11.00 -0.85 -9.29
CA ARG A 24 -9.68 -0.37 -9.73
C ARG A 24 -8.61 -0.83 -8.75
N ILE A 25 -7.39 -0.98 -9.26
CA ILE A 25 -6.22 -1.17 -8.42
C ILE A 25 -5.91 0.16 -7.75
N VAL A 26 -5.91 0.18 -6.40
CA VAL A 26 -5.59 1.37 -5.60
C VAL A 26 -4.14 1.37 -5.10
N ARG A 27 -3.46 0.22 -5.18
CA ARG A 27 -2.04 0.07 -4.87
C ARG A 27 -1.48 -1.21 -5.48
N VAL A 28 -0.31 -1.09 -6.10
CA VAL A 28 0.55 -2.23 -6.46
C VAL A 28 1.67 -2.28 -5.43
N GLY A 29 2.10 -3.47 -5.04
CA GLY A 29 3.26 -3.59 -4.19
C GLY A 29 4.00 -4.89 -4.33
N THR A 30 5.28 -4.83 -3.96
CA THR A 30 6.18 -5.97 -3.87
C THR A 30 6.71 -6.14 -2.44
N HIS A 31 7.68 -7.03 -2.28
CA HIS A 31 8.39 -7.31 -1.03
C HIS A 31 9.77 -7.91 -1.31
N LYS A 32 10.68 -7.79 -0.33
CA LYS A 32 11.97 -8.47 -0.35
C LYS A 32 11.79 -9.99 -0.46
N ASN A 33 12.73 -10.70 -1.08
CA ASN A 33 12.67 -12.15 -1.29
C ASN A 33 12.22 -12.90 -0.01
N GLY A 34 11.30 -13.85 -0.14
CA GLY A 34 10.81 -14.66 0.99
C GLY A 34 9.72 -14.03 1.86
N ASN A 35 9.41 -12.74 1.67
CA ASN A 35 8.63 -11.97 2.63
C ASN A 35 7.17 -11.66 2.24
N PHE A 36 6.59 -12.32 1.23
CA PHE A 36 5.26 -11.96 0.74
C PHE A 36 4.22 -12.01 1.88
N ARG A 37 4.16 -13.15 2.56
CA ARG A 37 3.19 -13.39 3.64
C ARG A 37 3.35 -12.40 4.79
N SER A 38 4.59 -12.11 5.20
CA SER A 38 4.88 -11.16 6.28
C SER A 38 4.46 -9.74 5.89
N ARG A 39 4.75 -9.32 4.66
CA ARG A 39 4.33 -8.00 4.14
C ARG A 39 2.82 -7.83 4.13
N ILE A 40 2.07 -8.83 3.67
CA ILE A 40 0.60 -8.78 3.70
C ILE A 40 0.08 -8.77 5.14
N LYS A 41 0.63 -9.62 6.02
CA LYS A 41 0.27 -9.57 7.44
C LYS A 41 0.45 -8.16 7.99
N GLU A 42 1.59 -7.51 7.74
CA GLU A 42 1.94 -6.13 8.16
C GLU A 42 0.92 -5.09 7.72
N HIS A 43 0.46 -5.15 6.47
CA HIS A 43 -0.58 -4.24 5.99
C HIS A 43 -1.88 -4.41 6.77
N PHE A 44 -2.39 -5.64 6.87
CA PHE A 44 -3.67 -5.95 7.51
C PHE A 44 -3.60 -6.09 9.04
N LEU A 45 -2.43 -5.83 9.63
CA LEU A 45 -2.15 -5.94 11.06
C LEU A 45 -2.64 -7.27 11.67
N LEU A 46 -2.38 -8.41 11.01
CA LEU A 46 -2.95 -9.70 11.42
C LEU A 46 -2.39 -10.23 12.75
N ASP A 47 -1.26 -9.70 13.24
CA ASP A 47 -0.73 -9.95 14.56
C ASP A 47 -1.02 -8.75 15.49
N LYS A 48 -1.81 -8.99 16.54
CA LYS A 48 -2.18 -7.96 17.52
C LYS A 48 -0.98 -7.42 18.29
N ASN A 49 0.12 -8.18 18.37
CA ASN A 49 1.33 -7.75 19.08
C ASN A 49 1.96 -6.50 18.48
N TRP A 50 1.65 -6.15 17.22
CA TRP A 50 2.09 -4.89 16.62
C TRP A 50 1.43 -3.65 17.22
N MET A 51 0.36 -3.79 18.00
CA MET A 51 -0.24 -2.70 18.78
C MET A 51 0.45 -2.48 20.13
N ASN A 52 1.40 -3.35 20.53
CA ASN A 52 2.18 -3.21 21.76
C ASN A 52 3.36 -2.23 21.59
N PHE A 53 3.12 -1.10 20.90
CA PHE A 53 4.07 -0.01 20.77
C PHE A 53 3.88 1.01 21.89
N ASP A 54 4.94 1.76 22.15
CA ASP A 54 5.02 2.78 23.19
C ASP A 54 5.90 3.92 22.68
N LYS A 55 6.22 4.91 23.52
CA LYS A 55 7.06 6.07 23.16
C LYS A 55 8.40 5.69 22.53
N ASN A 56 8.97 4.54 22.89
CA ASN A 56 10.27 4.06 22.43
C ASN A 56 10.17 3.03 21.30
N LYS A 57 8.97 2.56 20.97
CA LYS A 57 8.75 1.56 19.92
C LYS A 57 7.97 2.17 18.74
N PRO A 58 8.39 1.91 17.50
CA PRO A 58 7.69 2.42 16.32
C PRO A 58 6.28 1.82 16.23
N LYS A 59 5.31 2.62 15.79
CA LYS A 59 3.95 2.16 15.51
C LYS A 59 3.89 1.43 14.16
N PRO A 60 2.82 0.66 13.87
CA PRO A 60 2.71 -0.08 12.62
C PRO A 60 2.91 0.75 11.34
N SER A 61 2.40 1.98 11.29
CA SER A 61 2.56 2.89 10.15
C SER A 61 3.99 3.35 9.90
N ASP A 62 4.88 3.33 10.90
CA ASP A 62 6.30 3.65 10.69
C ASP A 62 7.02 2.55 9.89
N ARG A 63 6.49 1.31 9.92
CA ARG A 63 7.00 0.17 9.15
C ARG A 63 6.29 -0.01 7.81
N SER A 64 5.19 0.70 7.60
CA SER A 64 4.31 0.52 6.46
C SER A 64 3.87 1.86 5.90
N ILE A 65 4.57 2.33 4.86
CA ILE A 65 4.23 3.59 4.17
C ILE A 65 2.78 3.60 3.68
N PHE A 66 2.21 2.43 3.36
CA PHE A 66 0.81 2.31 3.00
C PHE A 66 -0.11 2.72 4.16
N ARG A 67 0.09 2.16 5.36
CA ARG A 67 -0.66 2.55 6.56
C ARG A 67 -0.41 4.01 6.94
N LYS A 68 0.84 4.48 6.81
CA LYS A 68 1.21 5.88 7.02
C LYS A 68 0.38 6.81 6.13
N ASN A 69 0.22 6.47 4.84
CA ASN A 69 -0.57 7.24 3.89
C ASN A 69 -2.07 7.28 4.22
N ILE A 70 -2.65 6.17 4.69
CA ILE A 70 -4.04 6.16 5.15
C ILE A 70 -4.18 7.05 6.39
N GLY A 71 -3.29 6.90 7.39
CA GLY A 71 -3.30 7.75 8.58
C GLY A 71 -3.12 9.24 8.28
N ARG A 72 -2.27 9.58 7.29
CA ARG A 72 -2.14 10.95 6.77
C ARG A 72 -3.48 11.51 6.28
N ALA A 73 -4.22 10.71 5.51
CA ALA A 73 -5.51 11.13 4.96
C ALA A 73 -6.59 11.25 6.05
N VAL A 74 -6.63 10.33 7.02
CA VAL A 74 -7.51 10.40 8.19
C VAL A 74 -7.27 11.71 8.95
N LEU A 75 -6.03 11.96 9.37
CA LEU A 75 -5.67 13.16 10.15
C LEU A 75 -5.92 14.45 9.37
N ASN A 76 -5.57 14.48 8.08
CA ASN A 76 -5.73 15.68 7.27
C ASN A 76 -7.22 15.99 6.96
N LYS A 77 -8.06 14.95 6.81
CA LYS A 77 -9.51 15.12 6.65
C LYS A 77 -10.13 15.84 7.86
N GLU A 78 -9.72 15.44 9.06
CA GLU A 78 -10.17 16.02 10.33
C GLU A 78 -9.44 17.33 10.70
N LYS A 79 -8.51 17.80 9.85
CA LYS A 79 -7.63 18.96 10.11
C LYS A 79 -6.87 18.84 11.44
N ASP A 80 -6.48 17.61 11.77
CA ASP A 80 -5.82 17.30 13.03
C ASP A 80 -4.32 17.63 12.98
N ASP A 81 -3.90 18.57 13.82
CA ASP A 81 -2.51 19.02 13.93
C ASP A 81 -1.52 17.89 14.31
N TYR A 82 -2.02 16.77 14.85
CA TYR A 82 -1.21 15.60 15.11
C TYR A 82 -0.58 15.01 13.83
N LEU A 83 -1.06 15.39 12.65
CA LEU A 83 -0.40 15.13 11.37
C LEU A 83 1.10 15.50 11.39
N LYS A 84 1.47 16.60 12.06
CA LYS A 84 2.88 17.04 12.20
C LYS A 84 3.75 16.01 12.91
N ILE A 85 3.22 15.38 13.97
CA ILE A 85 3.89 14.29 14.69
C ILE A 85 3.81 13.00 13.88
N TRP A 86 2.67 12.77 13.21
CA TRP A 86 2.46 11.61 12.36
C TRP A 86 3.46 11.54 11.22
N GLU A 87 3.94 12.65 10.67
CA GLU A 87 4.97 12.64 9.60
C GLU A 87 6.35 12.18 10.05
N ILE A 88 6.66 12.26 11.34
CA ILE A 88 7.98 11.92 11.86
C ILE A 88 8.23 10.42 11.69
N ASP A 89 9.44 10.07 11.22
CA ASP A 89 9.90 8.68 11.13
C ASP A 89 10.53 8.24 12.46
N PHE A 90 9.76 7.51 13.27
CA PHE A 90 10.21 6.95 14.54
C PHE A 90 10.97 5.62 14.41
N MET A 91 11.33 5.17 13.19
CA MET A 91 12.25 4.04 13.02
C MET A 91 13.69 4.39 13.45
N THR A 92 14.06 5.67 13.41
CA THR A 92 15.41 6.10 13.79
C THR A 92 15.50 6.44 15.27
N ARG A 93 16.60 6.00 15.92
CA ARG A 93 16.86 6.30 17.35
C ARG A 93 16.99 7.80 17.61
N ARG A 94 17.50 8.56 16.63
CA ARG A 94 17.59 10.02 16.68
C ARG A 94 16.20 10.65 16.87
N ASN A 95 15.22 10.26 16.05
CA ASN A 95 13.87 10.83 16.14
C ASN A 95 13.13 10.35 17.39
N GLN A 96 13.34 9.11 17.82
CA GLN A 96 12.82 8.62 19.11
C GLN A 96 13.30 9.49 20.28
N ASN A 97 14.58 9.84 20.32
CA ASN A 97 15.13 10.67 21.39
C ASN A 97 14.65 12.12 21.33
N LEU A 98 14.61 12.73 20.13
CA LEU A 98 14.23 14.13 19.96
C LEU A 98 12.73 14.37 20.12
N TRP A 99 11.91 13.46 19.60
CA TRP A 99 10.47 13.68 19.43
C TRP A 99 9.59 12.67 20.17
N GLY A 100 10.16 11.63 20.78
CA GLY A 100 9.39 10.57 21.45
C GLY A 100 8.46 11.09 22.55
N ASN A 101 8.89 12.12 23.28
CA ASN A 101 8.06 12.77 24.32
C ASN A 101 6.87 13.56 23.76
N LYS A 102 6.83 13.82 22.45
CA LYS A 102 5.70 14.49 21.78
C LYS A 102 4.65 13.50 21.26
N ARG A 103 4.90 12.18 21.38
CA ARG A 103 3.96 11.16 20.95
C ARG A 103 2.85 10.98 21.97
N ASP A 104 1.62 11.09 21.50
CA ASP A 104 0.43 10.63 22.20
C ASP A 104 0.14 9.19 21.75
N ILE A 105 0.53 8.23 22.60
CA ILE A 105 0.45 6.80 22.29
C ILE A 105 -0.99 6.32 22.21
N GLU A 106 -1.88 6.85 23.05
CA GLU A 106 -3.29 6.45 23.03
C GLU A 106 -3.99 6.98 21.78
N LYS A 107 -3.67 8.20 21.35
CA LYS A 107 -4.13 8.73 20.06
C LYS A 107 -3.59 7.92 18.88
N GLU A 108 -2.29 7.57 18.89
CA GLU A 108 -1.70 6.75 17.83
C GLU A 108 -2.34 5.36 17.73
N LYS A 109 -2.67 4.73 18.87
CA LYS A 109 -3.38 3.45 18.87
C LYS A 109 -4.75 3.56 18.24
N LYS A 110 -5.54 4.59 18.60
CA LYS A 110 -6.87 4.84 18.00
C LYS A 110 -6.78 5.02 16.48
N ILE A 111 -5.80 5.78 15.99
CA ILE A 111 -5.58 5.97 14.55
C ILE A 111 -5.18 4.65 13.88
N GLU A 112 -4.29 3.86 14.49
CA GLU A 112 -3.89 2.55 13.94
C GLU A 112 -5.02 1.52 13.96
N GLU A 113 -5.93 1.60 14.95
CA GLU A 113 -7.15 0.81 14.99
C GLU A 113 -8.10 1.20 13.85
N GLU A 114 -8.30 2.49 13.62
CA GLU A 114 -9.10 2.99 12.50
C GLU A 114 -8.51 2.56 11.14
N ILE A 115 -7.20 2.72 10.95
CA ILE A 115 -6.51 2.24 9.74
C ILE A 115 -6.71 0.73 9.57
N THR A 116 -6.60 -0.04 10.66
CA THR A 116 -6.80 -1.50 10.62
C THR A 116 -8.23 -1.84 10.25
N LYS A 117 -9.21 -1.13 10.79
CA LYS A 117 -10.62 -1.30 10.46
C LYS A 117 -10.85 -1.04 8.97
N ILE A 118 -10.40 0.11 8.45
CA ILE A 118 -10.48 0.46 7.03
C ILE A 118 -9.88 -0.66 6.16
N LEU A 119 -8.66 -1.09 6.46
CA LEU A 119 -7.96 -2.10 5.68
C LEU A 119 -8.67 -3.47 5.72
N ARG A 120 -9.19 -3.90 6.86
CA ARG A 120 -9.82 -5.22 6.97
C ARG A 120 -11.23 -5.26 6.43
N GLU A 121 -11.97 -4.16 6.52
CA GLU A 121 -13.37 -4.11 6.09
C GLU A 121 -13.48 -3.76 4.60
N LYS A 122 -12.65 -2.84 4.10
CA LYS A 122 -12.82 -2.26 2.75
C LYS A 122 -11.82 -2.76 1.72
N PHE A 123 -10.69 -3.32 2.14
CA PHE A 123 -9.66 -3.73 1.19
C PHE A 123 -9.70 -5.22 0.93
N SER A 124 -9.52 -5.56 -0.34
CA SER A 124 -9.18 -6.91 -0.79
C SER A 124 -7.90 -6.85 -1.60
N PHE A 125 -7.27 -8.01 -1.82
CA PHE A 125 -6.09 -8.07 -2.66
C PHE A 125 -6.08 -9.31 -3.54
N ARG A 126 -5.40 -9.19 -4.68
CA ARG A 126 -5.00 -10.30 -5.54
C ARG A 126 -3.48 -10.30 -5.65
N PHE A 127 -2.92 -11.40 -6.11
CA PHE A 127 -1.49 -11.49 -6.34
C PHE A 127 -1.18 -12.34 -7.56
N ILE A 128 0.02 -12.14 -8.10
CA ILE A 128 0.65 -13.06 -9.04
C ILE A 128 1.96 -13.54 -8.43
N VAL A 129 2.23 -14.84 -8.54
CA VAL A 129 3.54 -15.44 -8.27
C VAL A 129 4.48 -14.95 -9.36
N LEU A 130 5.64 -14.42 -8.97
CA LEU A 130 6.65 -13.98 -9.91
C LEU A 130 8.02 -14.00 -9.23
N ASP A 131 8.96 -14.69 -9.83
CA ASP A 131 10.36 -14.72 -9.43
C ASP A 131 11.26 -14.73 -10.68
N PRO A 132 12.54 -14.31 -10.55
CA PRO A 132 13.22 -13.80 -9.35
C PRO A 132 12.89 -12.33 -9.02
N SER A 133 13.40 -11.82 -7.88
CA SER A 133 13.18 -10.45 -7.40
C SER A 133 13.48 -9.35 -8.44
N VAL A 134 14.46 -9.57 -9.33
CA VAL A 134 14.81 -8.62 -10.40
C VAL A 134 13.71 -8.44 -11.45
N LYS A 135 12.86 -9.46 -11.68
CA LYS A 135 11.68 -9.34 -12.55
C LYS A 135 10.57 -8.54 -11.87
N ARG A 136 10.52 -8.51 -10.53
CA ARG A 136 9.47 -7.86 -9.75
C ARG A 136 9.77 -6.41 -9.39
N MET A 137 10.99 -6.13 -8.92
CA MET A 137 11.33 -4.92 -8.16
C MET A 137 12.26 -3.97 -8.91
N GLY A 138 12.25 -2.69 -8.52
CA GLY A 138 13.16 -1.67 -9.03
C GLY A 138 12.63 -0.98 -10.29
N SER A 139 13.42 -0.06 -10.85
CA SER A 139 13.00 0.76 -12.00
C SER A 139 12.77 -0.04 -13.29
N LYS A 140 13.36 -1.25 -13.39
CA LYS A 140 13.18 -2.19 -14.50
C LYS A 140 12.28 -3.38 -14.14
N GLY A 141 11.79 -3.44 -12.89
CA GLY A 141 10.91 -4.50 -12.45
C GLY A 141 9.46 -4.20 -12.84
N LEU A 142 8.68 -5.26 -13.01
CA LEU A 142 7.29 -5.18 -13.46
C LEU A 142 6.40 -4.32 -12.54
N GLU A 143 6.70 -4.21 -11.24
CA GLU A 143 6.01 -3.29 -10.33
C GLU A 143 6.05 -1.84 -10.84
N SER A 144 7.18 -1.40 -11.39
CA SER A 144 7.35 -0.03 -11.89
C SER A 144 6.43 0.21 -13.10
N SER A 145 6.45 -0.68 -14.10
CA SER A 145 5.62 -0.57 -15.30
C SER A 145 4.11 -0.68 -14.99
N LEU A 146 3.74 -1.57 -14.06
CA LEU A 146 2.36 -1.69 -13.56
C LEU A 146 1.87 -0.38 -12.93
N ILE A 147 2.69 0.22 -12.07
CA ILE A 147 2.35 1.51 -11.45
C ILE A 147 2.27 2.62 -12.50
N GLY A 148 3.23 2.70 -13.42
CA GLY A 148 3.23 3.69 -14.51
C GLY A 148 1.97 3.60 -15.37
N THR A 149 1.54 2.37 -15.70
CA THR A 149 0.29 2.13 -16.45
C THR A 149 -0.92 2.66 -15.73
N LEU A 150 -1.06 2.37 -14.43
CA LEU A 150 -2.19 2.82 -13.63
C LEU A 150 -2.17 4.35 -13.44
N ALA A 151 -1.01 4.93 -13.18
CA ALA A 151 -0.87 6.37 -12.96
C ALA A 151 -1.17 7.20 -14.23
N HIS A 152 -0.84 6.67 -15.41
CA HIS A 152 -1.13 7.33 -16.70
C HIS A 152 -2.55 7.04 -17.24
N CYS A 153 -3.29 6.13 -16.60
CA CYS A 153 -4.66 5.81 -16.99
C CYS A 153 -5.60 7.00 -16.73
N LYS A 154 -6.19 7.55 -17.80
CA LYS A 154 -7.13 8.68 -17.70
C LYS A 154 -8.51 8.28 -17.14
N LEU A 155 -8.86 6.99 -17.20
CA LEU A 155 -10.16 6.47 -16.78
C LEU A 155 -10.17 5.93 -15.34
N CYS A 156 -9.02 5.51 -14.84
CA CYS A 156 -8.84 4.88 -13.53
C CYS A 156 -8.87 5.90 -12.38
N LYS A 157 -9.85 6.81 -12.37
CA LYS A 157 -9.95 7.90 -11.41
C LYS A 157 -10.50 7.43 -10.07
N PRO A 158 -10.05 8.03 -8.96
CA PRO A 158 -10.64 7.75 -7.65
C PRO A 158 -12.09 8.21 -7.61
N SER A 159 -12.92 7.55 -6.80
CA SER A 159 -14.28 8.03 -6.55
C SER A 159 -14.23 9.37 -5.78
N PRO A 160 -15.29 10.19 -5.85
CA PRO A 160 -15.37 11.43 -5.05
C PRO A 160 -15.23 11.19 -3.54
N ASN A 161 -15.67 10.02 -3.06
CA ASN A 161 -15.66 9.65 -1.65
C ASN A 161 -14.39 8.92 -1.21
N TRP A 162 -13.43 8.73 -2.12
CA TRP A 162 -12.17 8.07 -1.80
C TRP A 162 -11.41 8.82 -0.71
N LEU A 163 -11.04 8.14 0.38
CA LEU A 163 -10.30 8.77 1.49
C LEU A 163 -8.97 9.39 1.02
N GLY A 164 -8.35 8.81 -0.02
CA GLY A 164 -7.11 9.33 -0.60
C GLY A 164 -7.22 10.75 -1.15
N ASN A 165 -8.43 11.25 -1.45
CA ASN A 165 -8.65 12.66 -1.84
C ASN A 165 -8.29 13.65 -0.72
N TYR A 166 -8.31 13.20 0.54
CA TYR A 166 -7.89 13.99 1.70
C TYR A 166 -6.41 13.81 2.04
N SER A 167 -5.64 13.02 1.29
CA SER A 167 -4.20 12.88 1.56
C SER A 167 -3.52 14.26 1.47
N PRO A 168 -2.63 14.66 2.39
CA PRO A 168 -1.82 15.86 2.24
C PRO A 168 -0.80 15.72 1.10
N VAL A 169 -0.51 14.50 0.64
CA VAL A 169 0.43 14.22 -0.44
C VAL A 169 -0.27 14.37 -1.80
N GLN A 170 0.05 15.44 -2.52
CA GLN A 170 -0.55 15.75 -3.83
C GLN A 170 -0.46 14.57 -4.83
N LYS A 171 0.69 13.89 -4.89
CA LYS A 171 0.90 12.73 -5.78
C LYS A 171 -0.11 11.58 -5.54
N ILE A 172 -0.57 11.38 -4.30
CA ILE A 172 -1.57 10.36 -3.98
C ILE A 172 -2.94 10.77 -4.52
N ARG A 173 -3.33 12.03 -4.30
CA ARG A 173 -4.60 12.59 -4.80
C ARG A 173 -4.66 12.51 -6.32
N GLU A 174 -3.60 12.93 -7.00
CA GLU A 174 -3.56 13.02 -8.47
C GLU A 174 -3.50 11.66 -9.16
N SER A 175 -2.71 10.73 -8.62
CA SER A 175 -2.57 9.38 -9.21
C SER A 175 -3.74 8.47 -8.89
N GLY A 176 -4.51 8.76 -7.84
CA GLY A 176 -5.51 7.83 -7.32
C GLY A 176 -4.88 6.61 -6.62
N LEU A 177 -3.57 6.57 -6.38
CA LEU A 177 -2.88 5.41 -5.82
C LEU A 177 -2.35 5.70 -4.41
N TRP A 178 -2.41 4.71 -3.52
CA TRP A 178 -1.86 4.78 -2.16
C TRP A 178 -0.32 4.60 -2.13
N LEU A 179 0.39 5.18 -3.10
CA LEU A 179 1.85 5.16 -3.26
C LEU A 179 2.34 6.39 -4.03
N VAL A 180 3.66 6.63 -4.01
CA VAL A 180 4.28 7.79 -4.69
C VAL A 180 5.44 7.43 -5.62
N GLN A 181 6.00 6.22 -5.46
CA GLN A 181 7.10 5.73 -6.28
C GLN A 181 6.56 5.25 -7.63
N HIS A 182 7.39 5.31 -8.67
CA HIS A 182 7.08 4.80 -10.02
C HIS A 182 5.88 5.44 -10.74
N LEU A 183 5.24 6.48 -10.19
CA LEU A 183 4.10 7.16 -10.83
C LEU A 183 4.39 7.77 -12.22
N LYS A 184 5.66 7.97 -12.56
CA LYS A 184 6.12 8.48 -13.86
C LYS A 184 6.83 7.41 -14.71
N ALA A 185 6.79 6.15 -14.30
CA ALA A 185 7.40 5.07 -15.06
C ALA A 185 6.66 4.86 -16.39
N ASN A 186 7.35 4.26 -17.36
CA ASN A 186 6.72 3.88 -18.62
C ASN A 186 5.60 2.86 -18.34
N PRO A 187 4.47 2.94 -19.07
CA PRO A 187 3.46 1.88 -19.02
C PRO A 187 4.01 0.53 -19.50
N LEU A 188 3.25 -0.54 -19.23
CA LEU A 188 3.55 -1.90 -19.70
C LEU A 188 3.72 -1.91 -21.22
N ASP A 189 4.79 -2.55 -21.68
CA ASP A 189 4.98 -2.90 -23.09
C ASP A 189 4.47 -4.33 -23.39
N GLU A 190 4.72 -4.84 -24.60
CA GLU A 190 4.30 -6.19 -24.97
C GLU A 190 5.05 -7.29 -24.20
N ALA A 191 6.34 -7.10 -23.92
CA ALA A 191 7.12 -8.07 -23.14
C ALA A 191 6.61 -8.14 -21.68
N ASP A 192 6.29 -7.00 -21.08
CA ASP A 192 5.67 -6.93 -19.77
C ASP A 192 4.32 -7.68 -19.74
N LYS A 193 3.50 -7.56 -20.80
CA LYS A 193 2.22 -8.29 -20.89
C LYS A 193 2.41 -9.79 -20.98
N GLU A 194 3.38 -10.28 -21.74
CA GLU A 194 3.72 -11.70 -21.83
C GLU A 194 4.13 -12.25 -20.45
N ILE A 195 5.00 -11.53 -19.73
CA ILE A 195 5.42 -11.89 -18.37
C ILE A 195 4.20 -11.96 -17.43
N ILE A 196 3.27 -11.01 -17.53
CA ILE A 196 2.05 -11.03 -16.71
C ILE A 196 1.18 -12.24 -17.03
N GLN A 197 1.00 -12.58 -18.32
CA GLN A 197 0.18 -13.72 -18.73
C GLN A 197 0.76 -15.04 -18.21
N GLU A 198 2.08 -15.23 -18.35
CA GLU A 198 2.81 -16.37 -17.80
C GLU A 198 2.63 -16.46 -16.27
N ALA A 199 2.89 -15.35 -15.56
CA ALA A 199 2.75 -15.27 -14.11
C ALA A 199 1.32 -15.58 -13.62
N ILE A 200 0.29 -15.15 -14.37
CA ILE A 200 -1.10 -15.52 -14.08
C ILE A 200 -1.33 -17.02 -14.25
N GLY A 201 -0.76 -17.63 -15.30
CA GLY A 201 -0.79 -19.08 -15.53
C GLY A 201 -0.16 -19.85 -14.38
N GLU A 202 1.07 -19.48 -14.00
CA GLU A 202 1.78 -20.05 -12.86
C GLU A 202 0.99 -19.90 -11.55
N THR A 203 0.42 -18.73 -11.31
CA THR A 203 -0.38 -18.47 -10.11
C THR A 203 -1.60 -19.37 -10.03
N LYS A 204 -2.31 -19.58 -11.15
CA LYS A 204 -3.45 -20.50 -11.20
C LYS A 204 -3.03 -21.94 -10.93
N SER A 205 -1.91 -22.39 -11.47
CA SER A 205 -1.35 -23.71 -11.19
C SER A 205 -0.94 -23.86 -9.74
N TRP A 206 -0.27 -22.84 -9.17
CA TRP A 206 0.14 -22.80 -7.76
C TRP A 206 -1.07 -22.90 -6.81
N LEU A 207 -2.17 -22.22 -7.14
CA LEU A 207 -3.41 -22.28 -6.36
C LEU A 207 -4.10 -23.65 -6.39
N LYS A 208 -3.91 -24.47 -7.43
CA LYS A 208 -4.50 -25.81 -7.51
C LYS A 208 -3.79 -26.85 -6.64
N ILE A 209 -2.53 -26.59 -6.29
CA ILE A 209 -1.66 -27.53 -5.56
C ILE A 209 -1.64 -27.19 -4.05
N LYS A 210 -2.39 -26.18 -3.60
CA LYS A 210 -2.44 -25.69 -2.22
C LYS A 210 -3.85 -25.73 -1.67
#